data_AF-A0A0Q5TNG9-F1
#
_entry.id   AF-A0A0Q5TNG9-F1
#
_cell.length_a   1.000
_cell.length_b   1.000
_cell.length_c   1.000
_cell.angle_alpha   90.00
_cell.angle_beta   90.00
_cell.angle_gamma   90.00
#
_symmetry.space_group_name_H-M   'P 1'
#
loop_
_entity.id
_entity.type
_entity.pdbx_description
1 polymer ?
#
loop_
_entity_poly.entity_id
_entity_poly.type
_entity_poly.pdbx_seq_one_letter_code
_entity_poly.pdbx_strand_id
1 'polypeptide(L)'
;MESIKINVLAAALLAVISLSYGIPPQTRSWRQPVPEKGFWVTETDPASRITTVRFYAASNYLVSERKENKELDIKKLSVRRYLNNALKEALEKDSLAQSLPKLYEIN
;
A
#
# COMPACT_ATOMS: atom_id res chain seq x y z
N MET A 1 18.82 60.39 42.06
CA MET A 1 19.13 58.97 41.76
C MET A 1 18.06 58.12 42.40
N GLU A 2 16.95 57.81 41.71
CA GLU A 2 16.03 56.70 42.05
C GLU A 2 15.17 56.39 40.82
N SER A 3 15.65 55.51 39.94
CA SER A 3 14.86 55.05 38.78
C SER A 3 15.43 53.78 38.15
N ILE A 4 15.85 52.79 38.96
CA ILE A 4 16.36 51.51 38.43
C ILE A 4 15.89 50.36 39.33
N LYS A 5 14.57 50.17 39.47
CA LYS A 5 14.04 48.96 40.13
C LYS A 5 12.79 48.35 39.47
N ILE A 6 12.31 48.89 38.34
CA ILE A 6 11.03 48.46 37.75
C ILE A 6 11.22 47.54 36.52
N ASN A 7 12.40 47.50 35.89
CA ASN A 7 12.59 46.74 34.65
C ASN A 7 12.88 45.24 34.80
N VAL A 8 13.04 44.71 36.01
CA VAL A 8 13.35 43.28 36.20
C VAL A 8 12.09 42.42 36.29
N LEU A 9 10.95 42.98 36.73
CA LEU A 9 9.71 42.21 36.86
C LEU A 9 8.96 42.01 35.54
N ALA A 10 9.13 42.94 34.58
CA ALA A 10 8.45 42.88 33.27
C ALA A 10 9.09 41.85 32.30
N ALA A 11 10.35 41.49 32.51
CA ALA A 11 11.06 40.53 31.65
C ALA A 11 10.71 39.06 31.95
N ALA A 12 10.20 38.76 33.15
CA ALA A 12 9.86 37.40 33.56
C ALA A 12 8.49 36.91 33.04
N LEU A 13 7.62 37.83 32.58
CA LEU A 13 6.24 37.52 32.18
C LEU A 13 6.08 37.21 30.68
N LEU A 14 7.12 37.41 29.86
CA LEU A 14 7.09 37.17 28.41
C LEU A 14 7.78 35.85 27.98
N ALA A 15 8.14 34.99 28.93
CA ALA A 15 8.85 33.73 28.66
C ALA A 15 7.93 32.49 28.56
N VAL A 16 6.62 32.68 28.31
CA VAL A 16 5.67 31.57 28.14
C VAL A 16 4.92 31.74 26.81
N ILE A 17 5.66 31.87 25.71
CA ILE A 17 5.12 31.64 24.37
C ILE A 17 5.36 30.17 24.04
N SER A 18 4.49 29.34 24.60
CA SER A 18 3.85 28.19 23.97
C SER A 18 4.58 27.58 22.76
N LEU A 19 5.65 26.81 22.99
CA LEU A 19 6.04 25.76 22.04
C LEU A 19 4.99 24.65 22.08
N SER A 20 3.84 24.92 21.47
CA SER A 20 2.93 23.86 21.03
C SER A 20 3.42 23.40 19.67
N TYR A 21 4.41 22.50 19.68
CA TYR A 21 4.66 21.65 18.52
C TYR A 21 3.38 20.86 18.27
N GLY A 22 2.55 21.34 17.35
CA GLY A 22 1.48 20.55 16.78
C GLY A 22 2.10 19.33 16.15
N ILE A 23 2.05 18.19 16.87
CA ILE A 23 2.26 16.89 16.28
C ILE A 23 1.23 16.83 15.13
N PRO A 24 1.66 16.79 13.86
CA PRO A 24 0.69 16.66 12.78
C PRO A 24 -0.12 15.40 13.09
N PRO A 25 -1.46 15.45 13.06
CA PRO A 25 -2.23 14.24 13.24
C PRO A 25 -1.74 13.27 12.17
N GLN A 26 -1.05 12.21 12.60
CA GLN A 26 -0.81 11.06 11.75
C GLN A 26 -2.19 10.44 11.54
N THR A 27 -2.95 11.01 10.62
CA THR A 27 -4.02 10.32 9.94
C THR A 27 -3.31 9.22 9.16
N ARG A 28 -2.99 8.11 9.84
CA ARG A 28 -2.77 6.84 9.18
C ARG A 28 -4.06 6.63 8.41
N SER A 29 -3.99 6.92 7.12
CA SER A 29 -5.00 6.57 6.16
C SER A 29 -5.39 5.12 6.47
N TRP A 30 -6.59 4.93 7.01
CA TRP A 30 -7.20 3.60 7.13
C TRP A 30 -7.48 2.99 5.76
N ARG A 31 -7.25 3.75 4.68
CA ARG A 31 -7.21 3.18 3.34
C ARG A 31 -5.92 2.37 3.23
N GLN A 32 -6.11 1.07 3.02
CA GLN A 32 -5.06 0.20 2.52
C GLN A 32 -4.32 0.93 1.40
N PRO A 33 -2.98 1.02 1.45
CA PRO A 33 -2.23 1.57 0.33
C PRO A 33 -2.64 0.81 -0.92
N VAL A 34 -3.17 1.54 -1.91
CA VAL A 34 -3.40 0.95 -3.23
C VAL A 34 -2.03 0.44 -3.69
N PRO A 35 -1.89 -0.86 -3.97
CA PRO A 35 -0.59 -1.38 -4.33
C PRO A 35 -0.15 -0.73 -5.64
N GLU A 36 1.00 -0.07 -5.64
CA GLU A 36 1.55 0.67 -6.78
C GLU A 36 1.68 -0.18 -8.06
N LYS A 37 1.66 -1.51 -7.91
CA LYS A 37 1.94 -2.47 -8.99
C LYS A 37 0.79 -3.41 -9.33
N GLY A 38 -0.35 -3.37 -8.64
CA GLY A 38 -1.49 -4.28 -8.87
C GLY A 38 -1.88 -5.10 -7.64
N PHE A 39 -2.93 -5.90 -7.74
CA PHE A 39 -3.54 -6.59 -6.60
C PHE A 39 -4.02 -7.98 -6.98
N TRP A 40 -4.28 -8.82 -5.97
CA TRP A 40 -4.88 -10.14 -6.16
C TRP A 40 -6.20 -10.25 -5.40
N VAL A 41 -7.09 -11.09 -5.93
CA VAL A 41 -8.38 -11.43 -5.32
C VAL A 41 -8.48 -12.94 -5.25
N THR A 42 -8.98 -13.46 -4.12
CA THR A 42 -9.23 -14.88 -3.92
C THR A 42 -10.71 -15.14 -3.74
N GLU A 43 -11.25 -16.11 -4.47
CA GLU A 43 -12.62 -16.58 -4.37
C GLU A 43 -12.60 -18.08 -4.08
N THR A 44 -13.09 -18.48 -2.91
CA THR A 44 -13.16 -19.90 -2.52
C THR A 44 -14.58 -20.41 -2.75
N ASP A 45 -14.72 -21.48 -3.54
CA ASP A 45 -15.99 -22.19 -3.66
C ASP A 45 -16.27 -22.96 -2.36
N PRO A 46 -17.38 -22.69 -1.65
CA PRO A 46 -17.70 -23.35 -0.39
C PRO A 46 -17.94 -24.86 -0.55
N ALA A 47 -18.36 -25.34 -1.73
CA ALA A 47 -18.64 -26.75 -1.97
C ALA A 47 -17.36 -27.56 -2.24
N SER A 48 -16.52 -27.10 -3.17
CA SER A 48 -15.28 -27.80 -3.54
C SER A 48 -14.06 -27.44 -2.71
N ARG A 49 -14.12 -26.33 -1.95
CA ARG A 49 -12.97 -25.71 -1.25
C ARG A 49 -11.80 -25.37 -2.18
N ILE A 50 -12.06 -25.22 -3.48
CA ILE A 50 -11.07 -24.76 -4.45
C ILE A 50 -11.05 -23.23 -4.41
N THR A 51 -9.84 -22.66 -4.39
CA THR A 51 -9.67 -21.20 -4.43
C THR A 51 -9.27 -20.77 -5.83
N THR A 52 -10.05 -19.87 -6.43
CA THR A 52 -9.64 -19.15 -7.65
C THR A 52 -8.93 -17.87 -7.25
N VAL A 53 -7.73 -17.66 -7.76
CA VAL A 53 -6.91 -16.48 -7.54
C VAL A 53 -6.82 -15.69 -8.83
N ARG A 54 -7.22 -14.43 -8.78
CA ARG A 54 -7.15 -13.49 -9.91
C ARG A 54 -6.13 -12.41 -9.61
N PHE A 55 -5.21 -12.17 -10.54
CA PHE A 55 -4.16 -11.16 -10.43
C PHE A 55 -4.49 -10.02 -11.39
N TYR A 56 -4.55 -8.81 -10.87
CA TYR A 56 -4.88 -7.59 -11.60
C TYR A 56 -3.71 -6.62 -11.60
N ALA A 57 -3.54 -5.92 -12.72
CA ALA A 57 -2.71 -4.72 -12.78
C ALA A 57 -3.38 -3.56 -12.01
N ALA A 58 -2.62 -2.49 -11.74
CA ALA A 58 -3.16 -1.29 -11.10
C ALA A 58 -4.31 -0.64 -11.89
N SER A 59 -4.40 -0.91 -13.20
CA SER A 59 -5.48 -0.47 -14.09
C SER A 59 -6.76 -1.31 -14.01
N ASN A 60 -6.86 -2.26 -13.07
CA ASN A 60 -7.92 -3.29 -12.98
C ASN A 60 -7.97 -4.26 -14.18
N TYR A 61 -6.96 -4.27 -15.04
CA TYR A 61 -6.82 -5.28 -16.08
C TYR A 61 -6.43 -6.63 -15.47
N LEU A 62 -7.11 -7.70 -15.86
CA LEU A 62 -6.80 -9.05 -15.41
C LEU A 62 -5.54 -9.56 -16.13
N VAL A 63 -4.49 -9.81 -15.35
CA VAL A 63 -3.18 -10.26 -15.85
C VAL A 63 -3.11 -11.78 -15.88
N SER A 64 -3.66 -12.45 -14.86
CA SER A 64 -3.63 -13.91 -14.77
C SER A 64 -4.71 -14.44 -13.84
N GLU A 65 -5.20 -15.64 -14.11
CA GLU A 65 -6.07 -16.42 -13.23
C GLU A 65 -5.43 -17.79 -12.93
N ARG A 66 -5.49 -18.23 -11.68
CA ARG A 66 -5.00 -19.54 -11.24
C ARG A 66 -6.03 -20.20 -10.32
N LYS A 67 -6.17 -21.52 -10.43
CA LYS A 67 -6.97 -22.33 -9.51
C LYS A 67 -6.05 -23.11 -8.58
N GLU A 68 -6.28 -22.95 -7.28
CA GLU A 68 -5.62 -23.68 -6.21
C GLU A 68 -6.56 -24.77 -5.71
N ASN A 69 -6.08 -26.02 -5.71
CA ASN A 69 -6.88 -27.20 -5.32
C ASN A 69 -7.20 -27.27 -3.81
N LYS A 70 -7.09 -26.15 -3.10
CA LYS A 70 -7.34 -26.03 -1.67
C LYS A 70 -7.79 -24.62 -1.32
N GLU A 71 -8.36 -24.50 -0.13
CA GLU A 71 -8.68 -23.22 0.45
C GLU A 71 -7.40 -22.49 0.88
N LEU A 72 -7.25 -21.25 0.43
CA LEU A 72 -6.14 -20.39 0.81
C LEU A 72 -6.52 -19.52 2.01
N ASP A 73 -5.84 -19.72 3.13
CA ASP A 73 -5.98 -18.86 4.29
C ASP A 73 -5.14 -17.57 4.12
N ILE A 74 -5.78 -16.53 3.59
CA ILE A 74 -5.17 -15.22 3.33
C ILE A 74 -4.73 -14.47 4.59
N LYS A 75 -5.11 -14.91 5.80
CA LYS A 75 -4.62 -14.32 7.04
C LYS A 75 -3.17 -14.72 7.30
N LYS A 76 -2.75 -15.90 6.83
CA LYS A 76 -1.38 -16.39 6.98
C LYS A 76 -0.40 -15.55 6.18
N LEU A 77 0.72 -15.20 6.82
CA LEU A 77 1.78 -14.42 6.19
C LEU A 77 2.44 -15.17 5.02
N SER A 78 2.60 -16.50 5.15
CA SER A 78 3.17 -17.34 4.09
C SER A 78 2.32 -17.33 2.82
N VAL A 79 1.00 -17.41 2.97
CA VAL A 79 0.05 -17.34 1.84
C VAL A 79 0.10 -15.97 1.17
N ARG A 80 0.12 -14.88 1.95
CA ARG A 80 0.25 -13.52 1.39
C ARG A 80 1.57 -13.32 0.64
N ARG A 81 2.69 -13.83 1.17
CA ARG A 81 3.99 -13.78 0.47
C ARG A 81 3.96 -14.57 -0.83
N TYR A 82 3.39 -15.77 -0.82
CA TYR A 82 3.19 -16.59 -2.02
C TYR A 82 2.39 -15.81 -3.08
N LEU A 83 1.24 -15.25 -2.71
CA LEU A 83 0.38 -14.50 -3.62
C LEU A 83 1.06 -13.22 -4.16
N ASN A 84 1.80 -12.51 -3.32
CA ASN A 84 2.55 -11.33 -3.75
C ASN A 84 3.69 -11.67 -4.73
N ASN A 85 4.39 -12.80 -4.51
CA ASN A 85 5.41 -13.27 -5.45
C ASN A 85 4.77 -13.69 -6.78
N ALA A 86 3.67 -14.45 -6.72
CA ALA A 86 2.92 -14.85 -7.92
C ALA A 86 2.38 -13.65 -8.72
N LEU A 87 1.92 -12.60 -8.03
CA LEU A 87 1.50 -11.34 -8.64
C LEU A 87 2.68 -10.66 -9.35
N LYS A 88 3.84 -10.57 -8.68
CA LYS A 88 5.05 -9.98 -9.27
C LYS A 88 5.45 -10.70 -10.56
N GLU A 89 5.50 -12.03 -10.54
CA GLU A 89 5.79 -12.86 -11.72
C GLU A 89 4.78 -12.64 -12.84
N ALA A 90 3.49 -12.57 -12.51
CA ALA A 90 2.42 -12.35 -13.49
C ALA A 90 2.57 -10.99 -14.18
N LEU A 91 2.84 -9.93 -13.41
CA LEU A 91 3.04 -8.57 -13.93
C LEU A 91 4.32 -8.46 -14.78
N GLU A 92 5.40 -9.09 -14.36
CA GLU A 92 6.65 -9.14 -15.14
C GLU A 92 6.42 -9.84 -16.48
N LYS A 93 5.76 -11.00 -16.48
CA LYS A 93 5.43 -11.74 -17.71
C LYS A 93 4.54 -10.94 -18.66
N ASP A 94 3.54 -10.23 -18.15
CA ASP A 94 2.65 -9.41 -18.96
C ASP A 94 3.36 -8.17 -19.53
N SER A 95 4.23 -7.52 -18.75
CA SER A 95 5.04 -6.41 -19.24
C SER A 95 5.97 -6.84 -20.39
N LEU A 96 6.54 -8.04 -20.29
CA LEU A 96 7.32 -8.64 -21.36
C LEU A 96 6.46 -8.91 -22.60
N ALA A 97 5.25 -9.46 -22.42
CA ALA A 97 4.32 -9.70 -23.51
C ALA A 97 3.87 -8.42 -24.23
N GLN A 98 3.67 -7.32 -23.50
CA GLN A 98 3.34 -6.00 -24.08
C GLN A 98 4.55 -5.36 -24.80
N SER A 99 5.77 -5.60 -24.30
CA SER A 99 7.00 -5.04 -24.88
C SER A 99 7.51 -5.79 -26.12
N LEU A 100 7.08 -7.03 -26.33
CA LEU A 100 7.44 -7.80 -27.52
C LEU A 100 6.67 -7.21 -28.71
N PRO A 101 7.35 -6.62 -29.71
CA PRO A 101 6.67 -6.23 -30.94
C PRO A 101 6.00 -7.49 -31.51
N LYS A 102 4.74 -7.37 -31.92
CA LYS A 102 4.01 -8.46 -32.57
C LYS A 102 4.73 -8.82 -33.87
N LEU A 103 5.65 -9.77 -33.80
CA LEU A 103 6.46 -10.23 -34.94
C LEU A 103 5.63 -10.89 -36.05
N TYR A 104 4.32 -11.01 -35.88
CA TYR A 104 3.40 -11.57 -36.88
C TYR A 104 2.71 -10.51 -37.75
N GLU A 105 2.87 -9.21 -37.46
CA GLU A 105 2.28 -8.12 -38.27
C GLU A 105 3.23 -7.63 -39.39
N ILE A 106 4.36 -8.30 -39.61
CA ILE A 106 5.26 -8.07 -40.75
C ILE A 106 4.94 -9.09 -41.84
N ASN A 107 3.92 -8.81 -42.67
CA ASN A 107 3.77 -9.35 -44.02
C ASN A 107 2.76 -8.53 -44.83
#